data_AF-A0A522FFH6-F1
#
_entry.id   AF-A0A522FFH6-F1
#
_cell.length_a   1.000
_cell.length_b   1.000
_cell.length_c   1.000
_cell.angle_alpha   90.00
_cell.angle_beta   90.00
_cell.angle_gamma   90.00
#
_symmetry.space_group_name_H-M   'P 1'
#
loop_
_entity.id
_entity.type
_entity.pdbx_description
1 polymer ?
#
loop_
_entity_poly.entity_id
_entity_poly.type
_entity_poly.pdbx_seq_one_letter_code
_entity_poly.pdbx_strand_id
1 'polypeptide(L)'
;MDDNIVLSFSRPDFVYNNGFQIAICDKEFNVKNRFVNRTNEGITIGNASKIMGNMLNCLQYFNDTLSFWEYKYDTIYRIPDIGTCFPRYAFKYNKKQKFDKGTKDKEEDNLRAIERMIETNNYIFLKLYNPSNTRFFNEMIYLKKTKEIISLKSHDNVSGILNDIDGGIEVLPRKVLKDGRLYTSFSAFKLKQLLRENPYKSIKPVNSEKHRDLIGLINNSKMQDNPIIMIITLK
;
A
#
# COMPACT_ATOMS: atom_id res chain seq x y z
N MET A 1 -5.78 -18.81 13.91
CA MET A 1 -4.96 -19.21 12.73
C MET A 1 -3.63 -19.76 13.22
N ASP A 2 -3.63 -20.66 14.20
CA ASP A 2 -2.61 -20.49 15.25
C ASP A 2 -1.23 -21.04 14.95
N ASP A 3 -0.99 -21.67 13.77
CA ASP A 3 0.35 -22.09 13.37
C ASP A 3 0.65 -21.97 11.86
N ASN A 4 -0.18 -21.27 11.09
CA ASN A 4 0.01 -21.19 9.64
C ASN A 4 0.77 -19.91 9.22
N ILE A 5 1.68 -20.07 8.26
CA ILE A 5 2.44 -19.01 7.61
C ILE A 5 1.79 -18.69 6.27
N VAL A 6 1.46 -17.43 6.01
CA VAL A 6 1.03 -16.98 4.68
C VAL A 6 2.23 -16.46 3.91
N LEU A 7 2.48 -17.05 2.74
CA LEU A 7 3.52 -16.63 1.83
C LEU A 7 2.88 -15.97 0.60
N SER A 8 3.30 -14.75 0.30
CA SER A 8 2.98 -14.03 -0.93
C SER A 8 4.20 -13.99 -1.82
N PHE A 9 3.98 -14.11 -3.13
CA PHE A 9 5.05 -14.13 -4.12
C PHE A 9 4.87 -12.99 -5.10
N SER A 10 5.96 -12.28 -5.42
CA SER A 10 5.92 -11.14 -6.34
C SER A 10 5.86 -11.55 -7.82
N ARG A 11 6.15 -12.82 -8.14
CA ARG A 11 6.34 -13.33 -9.49
C ARG A 11 5.93 -14.80 -9.62
N PRO A 12 4.82 -15.14 -10.30
CA PRO A 12 4.37 -16.52 -10.52
C PRO A 12 5.27 -17.32 -11.48
N ASP A 13 6.19 -16.66 -12.18
CA ASP A 13 7.06 -17.18 -13.23
C ASP A 13 8.47 -17.60 -12.75
N PHE A 14 8.77 -17.48 -11.44
CA PHE A 14 10.06 -17.90 -10.90
C PHE A 14 10.09 -19.42 -10.66
N VAL A 15 11.24 -20.09 -10.84
CA VAL A 15 11.39 -21.57 -10.72
C VAL A 15 10.87 -22.13 -9.38
N TYR A 16 10.84 -21.31 -8.34
CA TYR A 16 10.34 -21.67 -7.01
C TYR A 16 8.85 -21.40 -6.81
N ASN A 17 8.17 -20.83 -7.81
CA ASN A 17 6.77 -20.46 -7.73
C ASN A 17 5.94 -21.18 -8.82
N ASN A 18 4.90 -21.87 -8.37
CA ASN A 18 4.20 -22.87 -9.18
C ASN A 18 3.00 -22.26 -9.95
N GLY A 19 3.11 -21.02 -10.46
CA GLY A 19 1.97 -20.33 -11.10
C GLY A 19 0.85 -19.89 -10.14
N PHE A 20 1.09 -19.95 -8.83
CA PHE A 20 0.21 -19.44 -7.77
C PHE A 20 0.86 -18.24 -7.09
N GLN A 21 0.11 -17.22 -6.69
CA GLN A 21 0.71 -16.03 -6.06
C GLN A 21 0.65 -16.01 -4.54
N ILE A 22 -0.23 -16.81 -3.93
CA ILE A 22 -0.26 -17.00 -2.47
C ILE A 22 -0.34 -18.48 -2.12
N ALA A 23 0.42 -18.85 -1.10
CA ALA A 23 0.31 -20.13 -0.43
C ALA A 23 0.13 -19.94 1.07
N ILE A 24 -0.66 -20.82 1.67
CA ILE A 24 -0.69 -21.01 3.12
C ILE A 24 0.17 -22.24 3.40
N CYS A 25 1.13 -22.10 4.29
CA CYS A 25 2.05 -23.16 4.72
C CYS A 25 1.97 -23.39 6.23
N ASP A 26 2.42 -24.55 6.71
CA ASP A 26 2.79 -24.71 8.12
C ASP A 26 4.17 -24.10 8.42
N LYS A 27 4.62 -24.22 9.68
CA LYS A 27 5.92 -23.69 10.15
C LYS A 27 7.12 -24.33 9.47
N GLU A 28 6.95 -25.54 8.96
CA GLU A 28 7.95 -26.30 8.21
C GLU A 28 7.91 -25.97 6.70
N PHE A 29 7.10 -24.98 6.30
CA PHE A 29 6.89 -24.53 4.92
C PHE A 29 6.18 -25.54 4.00
N ASN A 30 5.53 -26.57 4.55
CA ASN A 30 4.71 -27.48 3.76
C ASN A 30 3.42 -26.76 3.34
N VAL A 31 3.07 -26.86 2.07
CA VAL A 31 1.92 -26.15 1.50
C VAL A 31 0.62 -26.80 1.95
N LYS A 32 -0.25 -26.03 2.62
CA LYS A 32 -1.62 -26.41 3.01
C LYS A 32 -2.65 -25.97 1.99
N ASN A 33 -2.46 -24.79 1.37
CA ASN A 33 -3.37 -24.28 0.36
C ASN A 33 -2.66 -23.33 -0.62
N ARG A 34 -3.24 -23.14 -1.82
CA ARG A 34 -2.76 -22.21 -2.85
C ARG A 34 -3.94 -21.43 -3.42
N PHE A 35 -3.74 -20.14 -3.62
CA PHE A 35 -4.77 -19.26 -4.17
C PHE A 35 -4.31 -18.62 -5.48
N VAL A 36 -5.30 -18.26 -6.30
CA VAL A 36 -5.14 -17.55 -7.58
C VAL A 36 -4.31 -18.38 -8.55
N ASN A 37 -4.93 -19.45 -9.08
CA ASN A 37 -4.32 -20.31 -10.08
C ASN A 37 -4.29 -19.62 -11.46
N ARG A 38 -3.10 -19.41 -12.01
CA ARG A 38 -2.87 -18.74 -13.30
C ARG A 38 -2.45 -19.70 -14.41
N THR A 39 -2.63 -21.01 -14.24
CA THR A 39 -2.26 -22.02 -15.26
C THR A 39 -2.88 -21.76 -16.63
N ASN A 40 -4.10 -21.22 -16.65
CA ASN A 40 -4.82 -20.93 -17.89
C ASN A 40 -4.19 -19.77 -18.69
N GLU A 41 -3.31 -19.00 -18.07
CA GLU A 41 -2.56 -17.89 -18.67
C GLU A 41 -1.23 -18.37 -19.32
N GLY A 42 -1.00 -19.68 -19.41
CA GLY A 42 0.20 -20.25 -20.03
C GLY A 42 1.43 -20.22 -19.13
N ILE A 43 1.26 -19.94 -17.83
CA ILE A 43 2.33 -20.00 -16.83
C ILE A 43 2.58 -21.47 -16.48
N THR A 44 3.79 -21.96 -16.72
CA THR A 44 4.20 -23.32 -16.37
C THR A 44 4.24 -23.49 -14.85
N ILE A 45 3.53 -24.49 -14.35
CA ILE A 45 3.55 -24.87 -12.93
C ILE A 45 4.91 -25.53 -12.64
N GLY A 46 5.72 -24.93 -11.77
CA GLY A 46 6.83 -25.63 -11.12
C GLY A 46 6.31 -26.74 -10.19
N ASN A 47 7.11 -27.77 -9.89
CA ASN A 47 6.75 -28.81 -8.90
C ASN A 47 7.41 -28.54 -7.53
N ALA A 48 7.63 -27.27 -7.16
CA ALA A 48 8.33 -26.96 -5.93
C ALA A 48 7.51 -27.40 -4.70
N SER A 49 8.09 -28.31 -3.90
CA SER A 49 7.52 -28.78 -2.63
C SER A 49 7.76 -27.79 -1.47
N LYS A 50 8.71 -26.87 -1.66
CA LYS A 50 9.04 -25.76 -0.75
C LYS A 50 8.98 -24.45 -1.51
N ILE A 51 8.47 -23.39 -0.86
CA ILE A 51 8.35 -22.09 -1.50
C ILE A 51 9.19 -21.04 -0.76
N MET A 52 9.93 -20.23 -1.51
CA MET A 52 10.67 -19.08 -0.97
C MET A 52 9.85 -17.81 -1.16
N GLY A 53 9.61 -17.06 -0.08
CA GLY A 53 8.95 -15.76 -0.16
C GLY A 53 9.81 -14.78 -0.96
N ASN A 54 9.20 -14.05 -1.90
CA ASN A 54 9.86 -12.97 -2.60
C ASN A 54 9.30 -11.62 -2.08
N MET A 55 10.18 -10.66 -1.85
CA MET A 55 9.86 -9.37 -1.24
C MET A 55 8.89 -8.58 -2.12
N LEU A 56 7.61 -8.52 -1.75
CA LEU A 56 6.77 -7.34 -1.95
C LEU A 56 5.70 -7.27 -0.84
N ASN A 57 5.46 -6.05 -0.35
CA ASN A 57 4.50 -5.68 0.70
C ASN A 57 3.05 -5.78 0.23
N CYS A 58 2.67 -6.92 -0.35
CA CYS A 58 1.40 -7.17 -0.99
C CYS A 58 0.32 -7.69 -0.02
N LEU A 59 0.52 -7.52 1.29
CA LEU A 59 -0.35 -8.04 2.32
C LEU A 59 -0.81 -6.94 3.27
N GLN A 60 -2.06 -7.00 3.70
CA GLN A 60 -2.59 -6.20 4.78
C GLN A 60 -3.54 -7.01 5.64
N TYR A 61 -3.33 -7.03 6.96
CA TYR A 61 -4.30 -7.56 7.92
C TYR A 61 -5.21 -6.44 8.43
N PHE A 62 -6.53 -6.64 8.36
CA PHE A 62 -7.55 -5.68 8.80
C PHE A 62 -8.87 -6.39 9.13
N ASN A 63 -9.51 -6.04 10.25
CA ASN A 63 -10.77 -6.64 10.73
C ASN A 63 -10.80 -8.17 10.62
N ASP A 64 -9.79 -8.82 11.21
CA ASP A 64 -9.64 -10.28 11.25
C ASP A 64 -9.59 -10.99 9.90
N THR A 65 -9.20 -10.24 8.86
CA THR A 65 -9.04 -10.78 7.52
C THR A 65 -7.72 -10.34 6.92
N LEU A 66 -7.15 -11.20 6.09
CA LEU A 66 -5.97 -10.88 5.31
C LEU A 66 -6.38 -10.47 3.90
N SER A 67 -5.94 -9.31 3.47
CA SER A 67 -6.02 -8.90 2.08
C SER A 67 -4.67 -8.97 1.41
N PHE A 68 -4.71 -9.23 0.10
CA PHE A 68 -3.53 -9.21 -0.74
C PHE A 68 -3.81 -8.68 -2.13
N TRP A 69 -2.76 -8.27 -2.82
CA TRP A 69 -2.82 -7.82 -4.21
C TRP A 69 -1.55 -8.20 -4.95
N GLU A 70 -1.66 -8.37 -6.25
CA GLU A 70 -0.56 -8.84 -7.09
C GLU A 70 0.05 -7.66 -7.86
N TYR A 71 1.37 -7.68 -8.09
CA TYR A 71 2.02 -6.69 -8.95
C TYR A 71 1.51 -6.84 -10.39
N LYS A 72 1.18 -5.74 -11.06
CA LYS A 72 0.51 -5.66 -12.38
C LYS A 72 -0.97 -6.09 -12.42
N TYR A 73 -1.60 -6.45 -11.30
CA TYR A 73 -3.04 -6.72 -11.26
C TYR A 73 -3.81 -5.60 -10.57
N ASP A 74 -5.06 -5.46 -10.96
CA ASP A 74 -5.97 -4.43 -10.48
C ASP A 74 -6.90 -4.90 -9.37
N THR A 75 -6.74 -6.15 -8.93
CA THR A 75 -7.66 -6.81 -8.00
C THR A 75 -7.01 -7.00 -6.64
N ILE A 76 -7.73 -6.62 -5.59
CA ILE A 76 -7.42 -6.95 -4.20
C ILE A 76 -8.28 -8.13 -3.80
N TYR A 77 -7.64 -9.17 -3.30
CA TYR A 77 -8.29 -10.36 -2.79
C TYR A 77 -8.42 -10.31 -1.26
N ARG A 78 -9.31 -11.14 -0.73
CA ARG A 78 -9.58 -11.32 0.70
C ARG A 78 -9.52 -12.80 1.06
N ILE A 79 -8.86 -13.08 2.17
CA ILE A 79 -8.77 -14.39 2.81
C ILE A 79 -9.35 -14.22 4.23
N PRO A 80 -10.65 -14.50 4.43
CA PRO A 80 -11.25 -14.43 5.76
C PRO A 80 -10.89 -15.65 6.63
N ASP A 81 -10.63 -16.80 6.00
CA ASP A 81 -10.22 -18.03 6.68
C ASP A 81 -9.30 -18.87 5.78
N ILE A 82 -8.72 -19.93 6.36
CA ILE A 82 -7.90 -20.89 5.61
C ILE A 82 -8.83 -21.71 4.73
N GLY A 83 -8.68 -21.60 3.42
CA GLY A 83 -9.55 -22.31 2.47
C GLY A 83 -10.21 -21.38 1.47
N THR A 84 -10.51 -20.15 1.88
CA THR A 84 -11.29 -19.22 1.08
C THR A 84 -10.47 -18.05 0.57
N CYS A 85 -10.71 -17.68 -0.69
CA CYS A 85 -10.14 -16.50 -1.30
C CYS A 85 -11.11 -15.96 -2.34
N PHE A 86 -11.46 -14.68 -2.26
CA PHE A 86 -12.33 -14.03 -3.24
C PHE A 86 -11.89 -12.62 -3.57
N PRO A 87 -12.17 -12.12 -4.79
CA PRO A 87 -11.89 -10.74 -5.15
C PRO A 87 -12.79 -9.82 -4.32
N ARG A 88 -12.19 -8.85 -3.63
CA ARG A 88 -12.91 -7.88 -2.79
C ARG A 88 -13.05 -6.51 -3.45
N TYR A 89 -11.99 -6.06 -4.12
CA TYR A 89 -11.97 -4.81 -4.87
C TYR A 89 -11.31 -5.04 -6.22
N ALA A 90 -11.79 -4.39 -7.27
CA ALA A 90 -11.18 -4.38 -8.60
C ALA A 90 -11.14 -2.94 -9.12
N PHE A 91 -9.96 -2.47 -9.53
CA PHE A 91 -9.72 -1.10 -9.98
C PHE A 91 -9.67 -1.02 -11.49
N LYS A 92 -10.74 -0.53 -12.11
CA LYS A 92 -10.73 -0.32 -13.55
C LYS A 92 -9.97 0.94 -13.91
N TYR A 93 -8.70 0.79 -14.28
CA TYR A 93 -7.96 1.83 -14.99
C TYR A 93 -8.45 1.87 -16.44
N ASN A 94 -8.60 3.06 -17.04
CA ASN A 94 -9.31 3.22 -18.32
C ASN A 94 -8.91 2.20 -19.42
N LYS A 95 -9.94 1.70 -20.11
CA LYS A 95 -10.02 0.46 -20.92
C LYS A 95 -9.01 0.39 -22.08
N LYS A 96 -7.95 -0.42 -21.95
CA LYS A 96 -7.35 -1.27 -23.02
C LYS A 96 -6.48 -2.37 -22.39
N GLN A 97 -7.09 -3.30 -21.65
CA GLN A 97 -6.38 -4.50 -21.19
C GLN A 97 -6.99 -5.70 -21.89
N LYS A 98 -6.37 -6.14 -22.98
CA LYS A 98 -6.49 -7.51 -23.45
C LYS A 98 -5.26 -8.23 -22.94
N PHE A 99 -5.44 -9.23 -22.08
CA PHE A 99 -4.46 -10.29 -21.92
C PHE A 99 -4.55 -11.17 -23.17
N ASP A 100 -4.07 -10.66 -24.30
CA ASP A 100 -3.81 -11.53 -25.44
C ASP A 100 -2.50 -12.26 -25.16
N LYS A 101 -2.57 -13.59 -25.22
CA LYS A 101 -1.44 -14.48 -24.99
C LYS A 101 -0.31 -14.11 -25.94
N GLY A 102 0.83 -13.69 -25.39
CA GLY A 102 2.12 -13.90 -26.02
C GLY A 102 2.54 -12.92 -27.12
N THR A 103 2.21 -11.63 -27.04
CA THR A 103 3.07 -10.61 -27.67
C THR A 103 3.84 -9.86 -26.59
N LYS A 104 5.18 -9.86 -26.70
CA LYS A 104 6.08 -9.00 -25.92
C LYS A 104 5.90 -7.54 -26.35
N ASP A 105 4.67 -7.05 -26.38
CA ASP A 105 4.39 -5.69 -26.77
C ASP A 105 4.62 -4.75 -25.59
N LYS A 106 5.27 -3.63 -25.90
CA LYS A 106 5.61 -2.52 -25.00
C LYS A 106 4.40 -1.88 -24.27
N GLU A 107 3.19 -2.43 -24.44
CA GLU A 107 1.98 -2.00 -23.75
C GLU A 107 1.83 -2.59 -22.33
N GLU A 108 2.57 -3.65 -21.98
CA GLU A 108 2.60 -4.16 -20.59
C GLU A 108 3.07 -3.12 -19.55
N ASP A 109 3.85 -2.14 -19.99
CA ASP A 109 4.42 -1.07 -19.18
C ASP A 109 3.43 0.08 -18.91
N ASN A 110 2.12 -0.10 -19.04
CA ASN A 110 1.12 0.91 -18.66
C ASN A 110 0.20 0.46 -17.52
N LEU A 111 0.43 -0.74 -16.97
CA LEU A 111 -0.37 -1.24 -15.85
C LEU A 111 0.03 -0.54 -14.55
N ARG A 112 -0.90 0.26 -14.01
CA ARG A 112 -0.76 0.83 -12.67
C ARG A 112 -0.83 -0.31 -11.65
N ALA A 113 0.33 -0.72 -11.15
CA ALA A 113 0.41 -1.73 -10.09
C ALA A 113 0.13 -1.09 -8.72
N ILE A 114 -0.62 -1.78 -7.87
CA ILE A 114 -0.76 -1.38 -6.47
C ILE A 114 0.58 -1.64 -5.79
N GLU A 115 1.30 -0.58 -5.42
CA GLU A 115 2.53 -0.68 -4.63
C GLU A 115 2.19 -0.89 -3.15
N ARG A 116 1.16 -0.18 -2.67
CA ARG A 116 0.78 -0.18 -1.26
C ARG A 116 -0.71 0.07 -1.10
N MET A 117 -1.30 -0.64 -0.14
CA MET A 117 -2.66 -0.44 0.29
C MET A 117 -2.73 -0.31 1.81
N ILE A 118 -3.59 0.60 2.28
CA ILE A 118 -4.08 0.61 3.66
C ILE A 118 -5.60 0.74 3.63
N GLU A 119 -6.27 -0.30 4.10
CA GLU A 119 -7.69 -0.30 4.39
C GLU A 119 -7.98 0.09 5.85
N THR A 120 -9.07 0.82 6.04
CA THR A 120 -9.72 1.15 7.32
C THR A 120 -11.22 0.88 7.21
N ASN A 121 -12.01 1.17 8.25
CA ASN A 121 -13.47 1.04 8.18
C ASN A 121 -14.08 1.96 7.11
N ASN A 122 -13.51 3.15 6.91
CA ASN A 122 -14.11 4.20 6.08
C ASN A 122 -13.35 4.46 4.76
N TYR A 123 -12.07 4.10 4.69
CA TYR A 123 -11.17 4.49 3.60
C TYR A 123 -10.32 3.32 3.10
N ILE A 124 -9.89 3.40 1.84
CA ILE A 124 -8.75 2.64 1.32
C ILE A 124 -7.74 3.63 0.74
N PHE A 125 -6.54 3.67 1.29
CA PHE A 125 -5.41 4.41 0.77
C PHE A 125 -4.66 3.53 -0.21
N LEU A 126 -4.40 4.05 -1.41
CA LEU A 126 -3.67 3.34 -2.46
C LEU A 126 -2.48 4.18 -2.90
N LYS A 127 -1.32 3.53 -3.00
CA LYS A 127 -0.16 4.06 -3.71
C LYS A 127 0.05 3.20 -4.93
N LEU A 128 -0.05 3.82 -6.10
CA LEU A 128 0.01 3.13 -7.38
C LEU A 128 1.33 3.48 -8.08
N TYR A 129 2.04 2.46 -8.54
CA TYR A 129 3.20 2.63 -9.41
C TYR A 129 2.75 3.11 -10.78
N ASN A 130 3.34 4.19 -11.27
CA ASN A 130 3.11 4.69 -12.62
C ASN A 130 4.32 4.34 -13.51
N PRO A 131 4.23 3.30 -14.35
CA PRO A 131 5.36 2.89 -15.17
C PRO A 131 5.76 3.96 -16.21
N SER A 132 4.80 4.72 -16.75
CA SER A 132 5.08 5.81 -17.70
C SER A 132 5.78 7.01 -17.06
N ASN A 133 5.81 7.08 -15.72
CA ASN A 133 6.51 8.12 -14.99
C ASN A 133 7.04 7.57 -13.66
N THR A 134 8.17 6.87 -13.74
CA THR A 134 8.81 6.17 -12.60
C THR A 134 9.16 7.07 -11.42
N ARG A 135 9.13 8.40 -11.59
CA ARG A 135 9.35 9.39 -10.53
C ARG A 135 8.10 9.72 -9.71
N PHE A 136 6.90 9.35 -10.17
CA PHE A 136 5.66 9.75 -9.51
C PHE A 136 4.76 8.55 -9.25
N PHE A 137 4.43 8.34 -7.98
CA PHE A 137 3.35 7.46 -7.58
C PHE A 137 2.04 8.22 -7.66
N ASN A 138 0.98 7.56 -8.14
CA ASN A 138 -0.37 8.11 -8.00
C ASN A 138 -0.91 7.66 -6.65
N GLU A 139 -1.23 8.62 -5.80
CA GLU A 139 -1.81 8.34 -4.49
C GLU A 139 -3.30 8.65 -4.53
N MET A 140 -4.09 7.71 -4.03
CA MET A 140 -5.53 7.78 -4.10
C MET A 140 -6.16 7.36 -2.77
N ILE A 141 -7.31 7.95 -2.48
CA ILE A 141 -8.15 7.57 -1.35
C ILE A 141 -9.50 7.15 -1.91
N TYR A 142 -9.90 5.91 -1.65
CA TYR A 142 -11.25 5.45 -1.91
C TYR A 142 -12.09 5.61 -0.65
N LEU A 143 -13.19 6.36 -0.75
CA LEU A 143 -14.15 6.58 0.33
C LEU A 143 -15.20 5.47 0.29
N LYS A 144 -15.20 4.55 1.27
CA LYS A 144 -16.09 3.37 1.25
C LYS A 144 -17.57 3.73 1.31
N LYS A 145 -17.91 4.79 2.04
CA LYS A 145 -19.31 5.23 2.23
C LYS A 145 -19.90 5.83 0.95
N THR A 146 -19.19 6.75 0.31
CA THR A 146 -19.68 7.47 -0.89
C THR A 146 -19.29 6.77 -2.19
N LYS A 147 -18.35 5.81 -2.13
CA LYS A 147 -17.71 5.13 -3.27
C LYS A 147 -16.93 6.07 -4.19
N GLU A 148 -16.52 7.22 -3.67
CA GLU A 148 -15.73 8.21 -4.41
C GLU A 148 -14.24 7.90 -4.34
N ILE A 149 -13.50 8.37 -5.34
CA ILE A 149 -12.05 8.31 -5.38
C ILE A 149 -11.51 9.74 -5.38
N ILE A 150 -10.67 10.03 -4.39
CA ILE A 150 -9.91 11.27 -4.30
C ILE A 150 -8.49 10.98 -4.80
N SER A 151 -8.08 11.65 -5.88
CA SER A 151 -6.67 11.64 -6.30
C SER A 151 -5.92 12.68 -5.50
N LEU A 152 -4.86 12.27 -4.79
CA LEU A 152 -3.96 13.19 -4.12
C LEU A 152 -2.98 13.74 -5.16
N LYS A 153 -2.91 15.07 -5.26
CA LYS A 153 -1.91 15.74 -6.10
C LYS A 153 -0.61 15.84 -5.30
N SER A 154 0.52 15.57 -5.94
CA SER A 154 1.82 15.89 -5.34
C SER A 154 2.10 17.37 -5.57
N HIS A 155 2.26 18.11 -4.48
CA HIS A 155 2.78 19.46 -4.48
C HIS A 155 4.25 19.39 -4.07
N ASP A 156 5.17 19.79 -4.97
CA ASP A 156 6.60 19.93 -4.66
C ASP A 156 7.26 18.69 -4.01
N ASN A 157 6.93 17.49 -4.50
CA ASN A 157 7.39 16.19 -3.98
C ASN A 157 6.84 15.81 -2.60
N VAL A 158 5.79 16.47 -2.14
CA VAL A 158 4.97 16.04 -1.01
C VAL A 158 3.57 15.76 -1.52
N SER A 159 3.05 14.59 -1.22
CA SER A 159 1.67 14.22 -1.50
C SER A 159 1.08 13.66 -0.22
N GLY A 160 -0.12 14.13 0.12
CA GLY A 160 -0.79 13.63 1.30
C GLY A 160 -2.13 14.29 1.54
N ILE A 161 -2.68 13.97 2.71
CA ILE A 161 -3.88 14.59 3.25
C ILE A 161 -3.45 15.89 3.92
N LEU A 162 -4.11 17.00 3.59
CA LEU A 162 -3.89 18.28 4.24
C LEU A 162 -4.05 18.16 5.76
N ASN A 163 -3.05 18.60 6.51
CA ASN A 163 -3.11 18.64 7.96
C ASN A 163 -3.61 20.02 8.42
N ASP A 164 -4.92 20.15 8.55
CA ASP A 164 -5.60 21.37 9.00
C ASP A 164 -5.55 21.56 10.52
N ILE A 165 -5.31 20.50 11.29
CA ILE A 165 -5.36 20.55 12.76
C ILE A 165 -4.24 21.39 13.33
N ASP A 166 -3.00 21.05 13.03
CA ASP A 166 -1.82 21.78 13.51
C ASP A 166 -1.13 22.57 12.39
N GLY A 167 -1.72 22.63 11.18
CA GLY A 167 -1.15 23.35 10.04
C GLY A 167 0.20 22.77 9.58
N GLY A 168 0.50 21.53 9.97
CA GLY A 168 1.73 20.85 9.66
C GLY A 168 1.79 20.31 8.23
N ILE A 169 2.69 19.36 8.03
CA ILE A 169 2.95 18.77 6.73
C ILE A 169 1.81 17.84 6.31
N GLU A 170 1.55 17.78 5.00
CA GLU A 170 0.60 16.82 4.44
C GLU A 170 0.99 15.38 4.78
N VAL A 171 0.01 14.57 5.13
CA VAL A 171 0.26 13.24 5.67
C VAL A 171 -0.35 12.16 4.79
N LEU A 172 0.47 11.21 4.39
CA LEU A 172 0.00 9.95 3.88
C LEU A 172 0.26 8.86 4.93
N PRO A 173 -0.80 8.15 5.39
CA PRO A 173 -0.64 7.05 6.32
C PRO A 173 0.31 5.98 5.77
N ARG A 174 1.11 5.38 6.66
CA ARG A 174 1.99 4.23 6.39
C ARG A 174 1.41 2.90 6.83
N LYS A 175 0.66 2.88 7.93
CA LYS A 175 -0.17 1.74 8.36
C LYS A 175 -1.39 2.21 9.16
N VAL A 176 -2.27 1.25 9.43
CA VAL A 176 -3.35 1.33 10.41
C VAL A 176 -2.92 0.64 11.71
N LEU A 177 -3.22 1.25 12.85
CA LEU A 177 -3.02 0.71 14.19
C LEU A 177 -4.21 -0.17 14.60
N LYS A 178 -4.03 -0.98 15.65
CA LYS A 178 -5.08 -1.91 16.12
C LYS A 178 -6.39 -1.21 16.51
N ASP A 179 -6.31 0.02 16.98
CA ASP A 179 -7.46 0.85 17.36
C ASP A 179 -8.06 1.65 16.19
N GLY A 180 -7.63 1.37 14.96
CA GLY A 180 -8.12 2.04 13.75
C GLY A 180 -7.48 3.40 13.48
N ARG A 181 -6.64 3.93 14.38
CA ARG A 181 -5.86 5.14 14.10
C ARG A 181 -4.85 4.85 13.01
N LEU A 182 -4.49 5.88 12.26
CA LEU A 182 -3.49 5.81 11.21
C LEU A 182 -2.15 6.32 11.77
N TYR A 183 -1.03 5.86 11.22
CA TYR A 183 0.25 6.49 11.55
C TYR A 183 1.12 6.69 10.32
N THR A 184 1.96 7.71 10.37
CA THR A 184 3.07 7.92 9.46
C THR A 184 4.32 8.31 10.26
N SER A 185 5.45 8.45 9.58
CA SER A 185 6.72 8.79 10.21
C SER A 185 7.56 9.65 9.29
N PHE A 186 8.20 10.66 9.84
CA PHE A 186 9.10 11.54 9.10
C PHE A 186 10.47 11.57 9.78
N SER A 187 11.55 11.63 9.00
CA SER A 187 12.84 11.95 9.58
C SER A 187 12.84 13.39 10.08
N ALA A 188 13.53 13.65 11.20
CA ALA A 188 13.66 14.99 11.75
C ALA A 188 14.27 15.96 10.71
N PHE A 189 15.24 15.48 9.92
CA PHE A 189 15.79 16.21 8.78
C PHE A 189 14.72 16.67 7.79
N LYS A 190 13.84 15.76 7.32
CA LYS A 190 12.81 16.11 6.32
C LYS A 190 11.79 17.10 6.87
N LEU A 191 11.39 16.96 8.14
CA LEU A 191 10.49 17.91 8.79
C LEU A 191 11.11 19.32 8.86
N LYS A 192 12.37 19.42 9.29
CA LYS A 192 13.08 20.71 9.34
C LYS A 192 13.22 21.35 7.96
N GLN A 193 13.52 20.55 6.94
CA GLN A 193 13.61 21.03 5.56
C GLN A 193 12.27 21.63 5.10
N LEU A 194 11.19 20.88 5.30
CA LEU A 194 9.84 21.29 4.90
C LEU A 194 9.35 22.55 5.63
N LEU A 195 9.70 22.73 6.92
CA LEU A 195 9.40 23.97 7.64
C LEU A 195 10.14 25.19 7.05
N ARG A 196 11.35 25.02 6.52
CA ARG A 196 12.13 26.10 5.90
C ARG A 196 11.60 26.49 4.53
N GLU A 197 11.19 25.51 3.73
CA GLU A 197 10.69 25.69 2.36
C GLU A 197 9.37 26.48 2.30
N ASN A 198 8.73 26.71 3.45
CA ASN A 198 7.63 27.65 3.60
C ASN A 198 6.28 27.33 2.89
N PRO A 199 5.96 26.10 2.41
CA PRO A 199 4.65 25.87 1.79
C PRO A 199 3.50 25.88 2.82
N TYR A 200 3.80 25.80 4.13
CA TYR A 200 2.79 25.65 5.19
C TYR A 200 2.48 26.94 5.97
N LYS A 201 3.16 28.07 5.74
CA LYS A 201 2.86 29.32 6.48
C LYS A 201 1.49 29.93 6.17
N SER A 202 0.90 29.58 5.03
CA SER A 202 -0.43 30.07 4.63
C SER A 202 -1.56 29.25 5.23
N ILE A 203 -1.29 28.05 5.77
CA ILE A 203 -2.30 27.22 6.41
C ILE A 203 -2.56 27.78 7.80
N LYS A 204 -3.81 28.18 8.05
CA LYS A 204 -4.25 28.58 9.39
C LYS A 204 -4.57 27.31 10.19
N PRO A 205 -3.79 26.97 11.24
CA PRO A 205 -4.06 25.78 12.02
C PRO A 205 -5.38 25.94 12.77
N VAL A 206 -6.20 24.88 12.80
CA VAL A 206 -7.42 24.81 13.61
C VAL A 206 -7.07 24.85 15.10
N ASN A 207 -5.94 24.28 15.49
CA ASN A 207 -5.44 24.25 16.87
C ASN A 207 -4.03 24.85 16.97
N SER A 208 -3.96 26.08 17.50
CA SER A 208 -2.71 26.84 17.64
C SER A 208 -1.77 26.31 18.72
N GLU A 209 -2.27 25.58 19.71
CA GLU A 209 -1.47 24.91 20.74
C GLU A 209 -0.71 23.74 20.13
N LYS A 210 -1.42 22.83 19.44
CA LYS A 210 -0.80 21.71 18.72
C LYS A 210 0.20 22.17 17.65
N HIS A 211 -0.10 23.28 16.98
CA HIS A 211 0.85 23.90 16.06
C HIS A 211 2.15 24.30 16.79
N ARG A 212 2.04 24.98 17.94
CA ARG A 212 3.21 25.34 18.76
C ARG A 212 3.98 24.10 19.23
N ASP A 213 3.29 23.06 19.65
CA ASP A 213 3.92 21.81 20.09
C ASP A 213 4.68 21.14 18.95
N LEU A 214 4.10 21.07 17.75
CA LEU A 214 4.75 20.54 16.56
C LEU A 214 6.02 21.33 16.21
N ILE A 215 5.93 22.66 16.18
CA ILE A 215 7.07 23.53 15.87
C ILE A 215 8.15 23.41 16.95
N GLY A 216 7.76 23.36 18.23
CA GLY A 216 8.68 23.15 19.35
C GLY A 216 9.41 21.82 19.26
N LEU A 217 8.68 20.73 19.00
CA LEU A 217 9.25 19.39 18.80
C LEU A 217 10.27 19.38 17.65
N ILE A 218 9.91 19.94 16.49
CA ILE A 218 10.80 19.95 15.32
C ILE A 218 12.03 20.83 15.55
N ASN A 219 11.89 21.99 16.20
CA ASN A 219 13.01 22.88 16.50
C ASN A 219 14.01 22.24 17.47
N ASN A 220 13.51 21.55 18.49
CA ASN A 220 14.34 20.90 19.50
C ASN A 220 14.96 19.57 19.05
N SER A 221 14.43 18.94 18.00
CA SER A 221 15.00 17.71 17.43
C SER A 221 16.32 18.00 16.70
N LYS A 222 17.27 17.07 16.70
CA LYS A 222 18.48 17.08 15.86
C LYS A 222 18.20 16.43 14.50
N MET A 223 19.03 16.69 13.49
CA MET A 223 18.83 16.11 12.15
C MET A 223 18.96 14.58 12.13
N GLN A 224 19.76 14.01 13.04
CA GLN A 224 20.04 12.57 13.15
C GLN A 224 19.14 11.87 14.17
N ASP A 225 18.21 12.60 14.81
CA ASP A 225 17.30 11.99 15.76
C ASP A 225 16.39 10.97 15.07
N ASN A 226 15.85 10.07 15.88
CA ASN A 226 14.89 9.06 15.43
C ASN A 226 13.70 9.72 14.70
N PRO A 227 13.05 9.00 13.77
CA PRO A 227 11.88 9.51 13.08
C PRO A 227 10.78 9.95 14.06
N ILE A 228 10.18 11.10 13.79
CA ILE A 228 8.99 11.57 14.50
C ILE A 228 7.79 10.81 13.95
N ILE A 229 7.05 10.17 14.85
CA ILE A 229 5.82 9.44 14.54
C ILE A 229 4.64 10.39 14.65
N MET A 230 3.79 10.40 13.62
CA MET A 230 2.54 11.14 13.64
C MET A 230 1.37 10.17 13.66
N ILE A 231 0.50 10.32 14.65
CA ILE A 231 -0.75 9.55 14.79
C ILE A 231 -1.88 10.39 14.21
N ILE A 232 -2.64 9.80 13.29
CA ILE A 232 -3.62 10.48 12.44
C ILE A 232 -4.99 9.89 12.73
N THR A 233 -5.98 10.78 12.86
CA THR A 233 -7.41 10.44 12.84
C THR A 233 -8.06 11.29 11.77
N LEU A 234 -8.86 10.68 10.92
CA LEU A 234 -9.62 11.38 9.87
C LEU A 234 -11.04 11.62 10.34
N LYS A 235 -11.61 12.75 9.92
CA LYS A 235 -13.01 13.10 10.17
C LYS A 235 -13.91 12.51 9.08
#